data_AF-W7UMR1-F1
#
_entry.id   AF-W7UMR1-F1
#
_cell.length_a   1.000
_cell.length_b   1.000
_cell.length_c   1.000
_cell.angle_alpha   90.00
_cell.angle_beta   90.00
_cell.angle_gamma   90.00
#
_symmetry.space_group_name_H-M   'P 1'
#
loop_
_entity.id
_entity.type
_entity.pdbx_description
1 polymer ?
#
loop_
_entity_poly.entity_id
_entity_poly.type
_entity_poly.pdbx_seq_one_letter_code
_entity_poly.pdbx_strand_id
1 'polypeptide(L)' 'MEIYDKQDKGYIEVWLTNAEQQVYDRRELTKQLLSKATAKKCKVVYFLSGSDDLLSCTERLLKNNLGCA' A
#
# COMPACT_ATOMS: atom_id res chain seq x y z
N MET A 1 -5.30 6.67 -1.67
CA MET A 1 -3.96 6.78 -1.09
C MET A 1 -4.14 7.51 0.20
N GLU A 2 -3.72 6.89 1.29
CA GLU A 2 -3.81 7.47 2.62
C GLU A 2 -2.41 7.60 3.18
N ILE A 3 -2.07 8.79 3.68
CA ILE A 3 -0.74 9.08 4.24
C ILE A 3 -0.94 9.52 5.70
N TYR A 4 -0.32 8.80 6.62
CA TYR A 4 -0.31 9.13 8.04
C TYR A 4 1.08 9.54 8.47
N ASP A 5 1.18 10.76 8.98
CA ASP A 5 2.41 11.24 9.58
C ASP A 5 2.55 10.65 10.98
N LYS A 6 3.49 9.71 11.15
CA LYS A 6 3.86 9.14 12.45
C LYS A 6 5.33 9.42 12.74
N GLN A 7 5.81 10.62 12.40
CA GLN A 7 7.20 11.01 12.58
C GLN A 7 7.67 10.93 14.04
N ASP A 8 6.77 11.10 15.00
CA ASP A 8 7.00 10.81 16.44
C ASP A 8 7.52 9.37 16.68
N LYS A 9 7.04 8.41 15.88
CA LYS A 9 7.49 7.02 15.86
C LYS A 9 8.63 6.76 14.87
N GLY A 10 9.13 7.80 14.20
CA GLY A 10 10.24 7.72 13.24
C GLY A 10 9.86 7.26 11.83
N TYR A 11 8.56 7.24 11.47
CA TYR A 11 8.16 6.86 10.12
C TYR A 11 6.88 7.54 9.61
N ILE A 12 6.72 7.59 8.30
CA ILE A 12 5.51 8.00 7.59
C ILE A 12 4.88 6.74 7.00
N GLU A 13 3.60 6.56 7.24
CA GLU A 13 2.83 5.40 6.81
C GLU A 13 2.03 5.77 5.56
N VAL A 14 2.16 4.98 4.50
CA VAL A 14 1.51 5.22 3.21
C VAL A 14 0.74 3.99 2.78
N TRP A 15 -0.57 4.12 2.63
CA TRP A 15 -1.46 3.07 2.13
C TRP A 15 -1.79 3.32 0.66
N LEU A 16 -1.52 2.31 -0.17
CA LEU A 16 -1.78 2.36 -1.60
C LEU A 16 -2.70 1.22 -2.01
N THR A 17 -3.80 1.57 -2.66
CA THR A 17 -4.65 0.59 -3.35
C THR A 17 -3.92 0.00 -4.56
N ASN A 18 -4.40 -1.12 -5.10
CA ASN A 18 -3.78 -1.77 -6.26
C ASN A 18 -3.76 -0.83 -7.50
N ALA A 19 -4.84 -0.07 -7.72
CA ALA A 19 -4.89 0.92 -8.80
C ALA A 19 -3.81 2.01 -8.62
N GLU A 20 -3.62 2.48 -7.39
CA GLU A 20 -2.66 3.54 -7.09
C GLU A 20 -1.21 3.07 -7.16
N GLN A 21 -0.93 1.81 -6.87
CA GLN A 21 0.39 1.21 -7.06
C GLN A 21 0.86 1.27 -8.53
N GLN A 22 -0.07 1.29 -9.49
CA GLN A 22 0.26 1.39 -10.91
C GLN A 22 0.46 2.83 -11.38
N VAL A 23 -0.10 3.80 -10.66
CA VAL A 23 -0.05 5.23 -11.01
C VAL A 23 1.15 5.91 -10.35
N TYR A 24 1.48 5.55 -9.11
CA TYR A 24 2.50 6.25 -8.33
C TYR A 24 3.84 5.51 -8.29
N ASP A 25 4.90 6.20 -8.72
CA ASP A 25 6.26 5.72 -8.48
C ASP A 25 6.63 5.87 -7.01
N ARG A 26 6.88 4.74 -6.34
CA ARG A 26 7.19 4.70 -4.91
C ARG A 26 8.50 5.43 -4.56
N ARG A 27 9.50 5.45 -5.45
CA ARG A 27 10.78 6.12 -5.17
C ARG A 27 10.60 7.63 -5.20
N GLU A 28 9.88 8.15 -6.19
CA GLU A 28 9.55 9.57 -6.27
C GLU A 28 8.70 10.00 -5.09
N LEU A 29 7.66 9.23 -4.76
CA LEU A 29 6.80 9.51 -3.61
C LEU A 29 7.58 9.49 -2.30
N THR A 30 8.49 8.53 -2.11
CA THR A 30 9.37 8.47 -0.92
C THR A 30 10.22 9.74 -0.81
N LYS A 31 10.83 10.20 -1.91
CA LYS A 31 11.66 11.42 -1.91
C LYS A 31 10.84 12.65 -1.53
N GLN A 32 9.62 12.77 -2.07
CA GLN A 32 8.73 13.90 -1.76
C GLN A 32 8.24 13.89 -0.31
N LEU A 33 8.02 12.72 0.28
CA LEU A 33 7.60 12.60 1.68
C LEU A 33 8.77 12.88 2.63
N LEU A 34 9.96 12.36 2.33
CA LEU A 34 11.15 12.61 3.14
C LEU A 34 11.64 14.06 3.06
N SER A 35 11.46 14.76 1.94
CA SER A 35 11.84 16.18 1.83
C SER A 35 10.98 17.09 2.71
N LYS A 36 9.76 16.64 3.05
CA LYS A 36 8.84 17.34 3.96
C LYS A 36 8.95 16.88 5.41
N ALA A 37 9.73 15.83 5.69
CA ALA A 37 9.91 15.30 7.03
C ALA A 37 10.79 16.26 7.86
N THR A 38 10.31 16.62 9.05
CA THR A 38 11.03 17.45 10.01
C THR A 38 11.91 16.60 10.93
N ALA A 39 11.62 15.31 11.07
CA ALA A 39 12.39 14.40 11.90
C ALA A 39 13.72 13.98 11.26
N LYS A 40 14.81 14.06 12.03
CA LYS A 40 16.20 13.78 11.60
C LYS A 40 16.42 12.33 11.14
N LYS A 41 15.57 11.39 11.56
CA LYS A 41 15.56 9.98 11.16
C LYS A 41 14.13 9.52 10.91
N CYS A 42 13.61 9.82 9.72
CA CYS A 42 12.29 9.39 9.27
C CYS A 42 12.40 8.35 8.15
N LYS A 43 11.60 7.28 8.21
CA LYS A 43 11.45 6.28 7.14
C LYS A 43 10.06 6.36 6.52
N VAL A 44 9.91 5.93 5.27
CA VAL A 44 8.58 5.79 4.64
C VAL A 44 8.25 4.31 4.56
N VAL A 45 7.07 3.92 5.06
CA VAL A 45 6.58 2.55 5.09
C VAL A 45 5.34 2.45 4.23
N TYR A 46 5.36 1.52 3.27
CA TYR A 46 4.27 1.31 2.32
C TYR A 46 3.45 0.07 2.69
N PHE A 47 2.15 0.26 2.82
CA PHE A 47 1.15 -0.80 2.96
C PHE A 47 0.40 -0.91 1.64
N LEU A 48 0.53 -2.05 0.99
CA LEU A 48 0.05 -2.27 -0.37
C LEU A 48 -1.17 -3.19 -0.32
N SER A 49 -2.27 -2.79 -0.94
CA SER A 49 -3.38 -3.71 -1.18
C SER A 49 -2.94 -4.84 -2.12
N GLY A 50 -3.54 -6.01 -1.93
CA GLY A 50 -3.28 -7.19 -2.76
C GLY A 50 -3.56 -6.95 -4.25
N SER A 51 -2.96 -7.79 -5.09
CA SER A 51 -2.99 -7.66 -6.55
C SER A 51 -4.27 -8.18 -7.21
N ASP A 52 -5.04 -9.02 -6.53
CA ASP A 52 -6.27 -9.63 -7.05
C ASP A 52 -7.51 -8.83 -6.64
N ASP A 53 -8.50 -8.83 -7.53
CA ASP A 53 -9.82 -8.30 -7.22
C ASP A 53 -10.61 -9.22 -6.29
N LEU A 54 -11.45 -8.61 -5.44
CA LEU A 54 -12.25 -9.34 -4.45
C LEU A 54 -13.19 -10.36 -5.10
N LEU A 55 -13.78 -10.05 -6.26
CA LEU A 55 -14.66 -10.97 -6.99
C LEU A 55 -13.89 -12.20 -7.43
N SER A 56 -12.74 -12.01 -8.09
CA SER A 56 -11.88 -13.09 -8.57
C SER A 56 -11.38 -14.00 -7.43
N CYS A 57 -11.02 -13.41 -6.29
CA CYS A 57 -10.67 -14.15 -5.09
C CYS A 57 -11.87 -14.95 -4.56
N THR A 58 -13.04 -14.33 -4.49
CA THR A 58 -14.26 -14.96 -3.97
C THR A 58 -14.73 -16.11 -4.85
N GLU A 59 -14.78 -15.91 -6.17
CA GLU A 59 -15.13 -16.97 -7.12
C GLU A 59 -14.18 -18.16 -7.05
N ARG A 60 -12.87 -17.89 -6.94
CA ARG A 60 -11.86 -18.95 -6.82
C ARG A 60 -12.03 -19.74 -5.52
N LEU A 61 -12.31 -19.05 -4.41
CA LEU A 61 -12.62 -19.70 -3.15
C LEU A 61 -13.88 -20.55 -3.25
N LEU A 62 -14.95 -20.04 -3.85
CA LEU A 62 -16.21 -20.78 -4.01
C LEU A 62 -16.03 -22.00 -4.92
N LYS A 63 -15.38 -21.86 -6.08
CA LYS A 63 -15.10 -22.96 -7.01
C LYS A 63 -14.24 -24.04 -6.36
N ASN A 64 -13.18 -23.65 -5.66
CA ASN A 64 -12.29 -24.59 -4.97
C ASN A 64 -12.98 -25.33 -3.82
N ASN A 65 -13.86 -24.68 -3.06
CA ASN A 65 -14.53 -25.31 -1.92
C ASN A 65 -15.75 -26.15 -2.32
N LEU A 66 -16.44 -25.80 -3.41
CA LEU A 66 -17.61 -26.54 -3.90
C LEU A 66 -17.26 -27.68 -4.86
N GLY A 67 -15.98 -27.83 -5.25
CA GLY A 67 -15.51 -28.92 -6.11
C GLY A 67 -15.93 -28.79 -7.58
N CYS A 68 -16.41 -27.62 -8.01
CA CYS A 68 -16.67 -27.34 -9.42
C CYS A 68 -15.35 -26.99 -10.11
N ALA A 69 -14.61 -28.03 -10.54
CA ALA A 69 -13.47 -27.93 -11.45
C ALA A 69 -13.93 -28.08 -12.91
#